data_AF-F0EY43-F1
#
_entry.id   AF-F0EY43-F1
#
_cell.length_a   1.000
_cell.length_b   1.000
_cell.length_c   1.000
_cell.angle_alpha   90.00
_cell.angle_beta   90.00
_cell.angle_gamma   90.00
#
_symmetry.space_group_name_H-M   'P 1'
#
loop_
_entity.id
_entity.type
_entity.pdbx_description
1 polymer ?
#
loop_
_entity_poly.entity_id
_entity_poly.type
_entity_poly.pdbx_seq_one_letter_code
_entity_poly.pdbx_strand_id
1 'polypeptide(L)'
;MFVKRKISDLRYFRQPIGCLLFLRRHFRYNNRFIFAANLPMSDDAQLLPHRTAIDEIDRQILTLLNQRAAHAKAIGELKGTGVVYRPEREAQVLRRIQSLNQGPLSDEAAARLFREMMSECLALERPLTVAYLGPEGTFTQLAAIKHFGRAAQCVACATIDESLRLVEAGQADYAVAPIENSTEGSVGRTLDLLVGTSLQACGEVQLRIHHHLLCRHTDFSRVEVVYAHAQALAQCQNWLNRRLPDHVRRVSVSSNGEAARLASECDTACAIASQTAAEIYRLHNLAANIEDESDNTTRFLVLGHQATLQSGHDKTSLIVGAPNKAGTLNRLIEPLTQAGISMSKFESRPSRTGLWEYLFFIDIEGHVRDEKVQAALDALRERTAFVKVIGSYPVSVY
;
A
#
# COMPACT_ATOMS: atom_id res chain seq x y z
N MET A 1 59.39 -51.65 -25.25
CA MET A 1 59.02 -52.92 -24.59
C MET A 1 57.49 -52.96 -24.53
N PHE A 2 56.77 -54.02 -24.91
CA PHE A 2 56.72 -55.40 -24.36
C PHE A 2 56.34 -55.43 -22.85
N VAL A 3 55.44 -56.29 -22.32
CA VAL A 3 54.30 -57.10 -22.86
C VAL A 3 53.58 -57.84 -21.68
N LYS A 4 52.40 -58.47 -21.90
CA LYS A 4 51.55 -59.29 -20.93
C LYS A 4 50.75 -58.47 -19.90
N ARG A 5 49.48 -58.77 -19.51
CA ARG A 5 48.45 -59.82 -19.81
C ARG A 5 48.50 -61.17 -19.06
N LYS A 6 47.61 -61.39 -18.06
CA LYS A 6 46.93 -62.64 -17.54
C LYS A 6 46.27 -62.38 -16.15
N ILE A 7 45.19 -62.97 -15.61
CA ILE A 7 44.41 -64.26 -15.74
C ILE A 7 45.07 -65.46 -15.01
N SER A 8 44.44 -66.42 -14.29
CA SER A 8 43.05 -66.79 -13.87
C SER A 8 42.94 -66.84 -12.31
N ASP A 9 42.04 -67.49 -11.53
CA ASP A 9 40.90 -68.46 -11.60
C ASP A 9 39.61 -67.81 -11.02
N LEU A 10 38.35 -68.22 -11.24
CA LEU A 10 37.69 -69.27 -12.05
C LEU A 10 37.73 -70.74 -11.53
N ARG A 11 36.67 -71.22 -10.83
CA ARG A 11 36.32 -72.66 -10.73
C ARG A 11 34.82 -72.97 -10.49
N TYR A 12 34.19 -73.65 -11.46
CA TYR A 12 33.05 -74.62 -11.43
C TYR A 12 31.73 -74.27 -10.67
N PHE A 13 30.52 -74.68 -11.08
CA PHE A 13 29.96 -75.54 -12.17
C PHE A 13 28.46 -75.11 -12.39
N ARG A 14 27.58 -75.59 -13.31
CA ARG A 14 27.56 -76.64 -14.37
C ARG A 14 26.56 -76.22 -15.50
N GLN A 15 26.25 -77.14 -16.43
CA GLN A 15 25.24 -77.11 -17.51
C GLN A 15 24.76 -78.59 -17.76
N PRO A 16 23.93 -79.02 -18.76
CA PRO A 16 23.50 -78.36 -20.02
C PRO A 16 22.08 -78.72 -20.62
N ILE A 17 21.82 -78.23 -21.86
CA ILE A 17 20.79 -78.64 -22.86
C ILE A 17 19.31 -78.24 -22.58
N GLY A 18 18.51 -77.73 -23.53
CA GLY A 18 18.78 -77.24 -24.90
C GLY A 18 17.55 -77.22 -25.85
N CYS A 19 17.66 -76.54 -27.00
CA CYS A 19 16.73 -76.53 -28.18
C CYS A 19 15.28 -76.00 -27.99
N LEU A 20 14.44 -75.77 -29.03
CA LEU A 20 14.59 -75.13 -30.37
C LEU A 20 13.19 -75.08 -31.07
N LEU A 21 12.86 -74.00 -31.80
CA LEU A 21 11.82 -73.89 -32.88
C LEU A 21 10.28 -73.96 -32.57
N PHE A 22 9.52 -73.41 -33.56
CA PHE A 22 8.06 -73.51 -33.83
C PHE A 22 7.09 -72.80 -32.84
N LEU A 23 5.98 -72.13 -33.24
CA LEU A 23 5.20 -72.16 -34.50
C LEU A 23 4.51 -70.79 -34.82
N ARG A 24 3.92 -70.65 -36.02
CA ARG A 24 3.12 -69.50 -36.53
C ARG A 24 1.64 -69.92 -36.71
N ARG A 25 0.74 -68.94 -36.93
CA ARG A 25 -0.70 -69.06 -37.39
C ARG A 25 -1.71 -69.43 -36.27
N HIS A 26 -2.99 -69.02 -36.31
CA HIS A 26 -3.73 -68.08 -37.19
C HIS A 26 -5.09 -67.62 -36.57
N PHE A 27 -5.67 -66.53 -37.11
CA PHE A 27 -7.11 -66.15 -37.12
C PHE A 27 -7.89 -66.10 -35.77
N ARG A 28 -8.56 -64.99 -35.42
CA ARG A 28 -9.73 -64.46 -36.14
C ARG A 28 -9.96 -62.95 -35.93
N TYR A 29 -10.44 -62.27 -36.97
CA TYR A 29 -11.19 -61.01 -36.86
C TYR A 29 -12.59 -61.28 -36.30
N ASN A 30 -13.15 -60.34 -35.53
CA ASN A 30 -14.56 -59.96 -35.69
C ASN A 30 -14.85 -58.55 -35.15
N ASN A 31 -15.87 -57.88 -35.70
CA ASN A 31 -16.17 -56.48 -35.39
C ASN A 31 -16.84 -56.28 -34.02
N ARG A 32 -16.30 -55.35 -33.23
CA ARG A 32 -17.10 -54.43 -32.39
C ARG A 32 -16.72 -53.00 -32.82
N PHE A 33 -17.59 -52.36 -33.59
CA PHE A 33 -18.64 -51.48 -33.08
C PHE A 33 -18.10 -50.30 -32.26
N ILE A 34 -17.80 -49.22 -32.98
CA ILE A 34 -18.09 -47.81 -32.66
C ILE A 34 -18.50 -47.57 -31.20
N PHE A 35 -17.52 -47.25 -30.35
CA PHE A 35 -17.70 -46.53 -29.09
C PHE A 35 -16.43 -45.72 -28.80
N ALA A 36 -16.18 -44.72 -29.66
CA ALA A 36 -15.08 -43.77 -29.58
C ALA A 36 -15.61 -42.32 -29.60
N ALA A 37 -16.66 -42.08 -28.83
CA ALA A 37 -17.18 -40.75 -28.52
C ALA A 37 -17.14 -40.56 -27.00
N ASN A 38 -16.72 -39.38 -26.55
CA ASN A 38 -16.70 -38.97 -25.15
C ASN A 38 -15.80 -39.82 -24.22
N LEU A 39 -14.54 -40.00 -24.60
CA LEU A 39 -13.49 -39.83 -23.58
C LEU A 39 -13.43 -38.32 -23.26
N PRO A 40 -13.46 -37.89 -22.00
CA PRO A 40 -13.18 -36.50 -21.68
C PRO A 40 -11.76 -36.16 -22.12
N MET A 41 -11.57 -35.03 -22.80
CA MET A 41 -10.22 -34.47 -22.96
C MET A 41 -9.66 -34.22 -21.56
N SER A 42 -8.40 -34.61 -21.31
CA SER A 42 -7.74 -34.28 -20.06
C SER A 42 -7.69 -32.76 -19.88
N ASP A 43 -7.80 -32.30 -18.64
CA ASP A 43 -7.91 -30.87 -18.32
C ASP A 43 -6.76 -30.06 -18.94
N ASP A 44 -5.52 -30.57 -18.93
CA ASP A 44 -4.37 -29.94 -19.60
C ASP A 44 -4.58 -29.69 -21.11
N ALA A 45 -5.30 -30.56 -21.81
CA ALA A 45 -5.59 -30.40 -23.24
C ALA A 45 -6.69 -29.35 -23.51
N GLN A 46 -7.54 -29.06 -22.51
CA GLN A 46 -8.48 -27.93 -22.55
C GLN A 46 -7.83 -26.62 -22.08
N LEU A 47 -6.87 -26.70 -21.14
CA LEU A 47 -6.13 -25.56 -20.61
C LEU A 47 -5.06 -25.02 -21.57
N LEU A 48 -4.45 -25.88 -22.40
CA LEU A 48 -3.33 -25.51 -23.27
C LEU A 48 -3.63 -24.32 -24.22
N PRO A 49 -4.78 -24.26 -24.95
CA PRO A 49 -5.10 -23.10 -25.78
C PRO A 49 -5.21 -21.79 -24.99
N HIS A 50 -5.75 -21.84 -23.77
CA HIS A 50 -5.85 -20.67 -22.90
C HIS A 50 -4.47 -20.22 -22.38
N ARG A 51 -3.59 -21.16 -22.02
CA ARG A 51 -2.19 -20.85 -21.64
C ARG A 51 -1.47 -20.14 -22.80
N THR A 52 -1.51 -20.71 -24.02
CA THR A 52 -0.88 -20.10 -25.20
C THR A 52 -1.47 -18.73 -25.59
N ALA A 53 -2.77 -18.50 -25.35
CA ALA A 53 -3.38 -17.18 -25.52
C ALA A 53 -2.86 -16.15 -24.49
N ILE A 54 -2.62 -16.57 -23.24
CA ILE A 54 -1.99 -15.74 -22.20
C ILE A 54 -0.52 -15.44 -22.57
N ASP A 55 0.26 -16.45 -22.99
CA ASP A 55 1.66 -16.29 -23.43
C ASP A 55 1.85 -15.30 -24.61
N GLU A 56 0.78 -15.09 -25.40
CA GLU A 56 0.72 -14.11 -26.47
C GLU A 56 0.35 -12.71 -25.94
N ILE A 57 -0.67 -12.63 -25.11
CA ILE A 57 -1.12 -11.37 -24.47
C ILE A 57 0.00 -10.79 -23.59
N ASP A 58 0.69 -11.59 -22.79
CA ASP A 58 1.78 -11.15 -21.91
C ASP A 58 2.95 -10.54 -22.71
N ARG A 59 3.23 -11.07 -23.91
CA ARG A 59 4.25 -10.51 -24.81
C ARG A 59 3.83 -9.15 -25.38
N GLN A 60 2.54 -8.98 -25.67
CA GLN A 60 1.98 -7.71 -26.12
C GLN A 60 1.94 -6.68 -24.98
N ILE A 61 1.57 -7.10 -23.77
CA ILE A 61 1.64 -6.28 -22.53
C ILE A 61 3.09 -5.82 -22.30
N LEU A 62 4.08 -6.72 -22.34
CA LEU A 62 5.49 -6.38 -22.18
C LEU A 62 5.98 -5.41 -23.28
N THR A 63 5.50 -5.57 -24.51
CA THR A 63 5.83 -4.65 -25.61
C THR A 63 5.28 -3.25 -25.36
N LEU A 64 4.01 -3.14 -24.97
CA LEU A 64 3.35 -1.86 -24.65
C LEU A 64 3.93 -1.20 -23.39
N LEU A 65 4.31 -1.99 -22.38
CA LEU A 65 5.03 -1.53 -21.19
C LEU A 65 6.36 -0.87 -21.55
N ASN A 66 7.18 -1.52 -22.37
CA ASN A 66 8.47 -0.98 -22.79
C ASN A 66 8.33 0.29 -23.65
N GLN A 67 7.32 0.34 -24.53
CA GLN A 67 7.00 1.56 -25.29
C GLN A 67 6.58 2.71 -24.35
N ARG A 68 5.75 2.42 -23.34
CA ARG A 68 5.33 3.40 -22.32
C ARG A 68 6.51 3.89 -21.48
N ALA A 69 7.42 2.98 -21.07
CA ALA A 69 8.63 3.31 -20.33
C ALA A 69 9.59 4.21 -21.15
N ALA A 70 9.76 3.94 -22.45
CA ALA A 70 10.53 4.78 -23.34
C ALA A 70 9.96 6.22 -23.45
N HIS A 71 8.63 6.35 -23.53
CA HIS A 71 7.97 7.67 -23.50
C HIS A 71 8.12 8.38 -22.15
N ALA A 72 8.04 7.68 -21.02
CA ALA A 72 8.30 8.26 -19.70
C ALA A 72 9.74 8.78 -19.60
N LYS A 73 10.73 7.97 -19.98
CA LYS A 73 12.15 8.38 -20.00
C LYS A 73 12.39 9.61 -20.88
N ALA A 74 11.83 9.65 -22.09
CA ALA A 74 11.94 10.80 -22.98
C ALA A 74 11.30 12.08 -22.38
N ILE A 75 10.19 11.94 -21.63
CA ILE A 75 9.59 13.05 -20.88
C ILE A 75 10.50 13.51 -19.74
N GLY A 76 11.15 12.61 -19.02
CA GLY A 76 12.16 12.95 -18.01
C GLY A 76 13.36 13.69 -18.59
N GLU A 77 13.92 13.19 -19.70
CA GLU A 77 15.03 13.83 -20.43
C GLU A 77 14.67 15.26 -20.90
N LEU A 78 13.42 15.50 -21.32
CA LEU A 78 12.92 16.82 -21.70
C LEU A 78 12.63 17.76 -20.49
N LYS A 79 12.32 17.22 -19.30
CA LYS A 79 12.14 18.00 -18.07
C LYS A 79 13.48 18.40 -17.41
N GLY A 80 14.55 17.63 -17.63
CA GLY A 80 15.81 17.79 -16.91
C GLY A 80 15.63 17.62 -15.39
N THR A 81 16.09 18.60 -14.60
CA THR A 81 15.97 18.62 -13.14
C THR A 81 14.60 19.12 -12.63
N GLY A 82 13.59 19.21 -13.51
CA GLY A 82 12.24 19.60 -13.14
C GLY A 82 11.53 18.58 -12.22
N VAL A 83 10.37 18.97 -11.68
CA VAL A 83 9.53 18.09 -10.86
C VAL A 83 9.15 16.82 -11.62
N VAL A 84 9.66 15.69 -11.12
CA VAL A 84 9.44 14.35 -11.66
C VAL A 84 8.01 13.87 -11.39
N TYR A 85 7.60 13.83 -10.11
CA TYR A 85 6.29 13.33 -9.67
C TYR A 85 5.18 14.39 -9.74
N ARG A 86 4.03 14.02 -10.32
CA ARG A 86 2.87 14.91 -10.52
C ARG A 86 1.57 14.19 -10.11
N PRO A 87 1.15 14.27 -8.82
CA PRO A 87 0.01 13.52 -8.31
C PRO A 87 -1.31 13.90 -9.02
N GLU A 88 -1.45 15.16 -9.45
CA GLU A 88 -2.60 15.60 -10.24
C GLU A 88 -2.70 14.88 -11.59
N ARG A 89 -1.55 14.54 -12.19
CA ARG A 89 -1.48 13.82 -13.46
C ARG A 89 -1.70 12.33 -13.26
N GLU A 90 -1.22 11.77 -12.15
CA GLU A 90 -1.50 10.38 -11.77
C GLU A 90 -3.01 10.19 -11.55
N ALA A 91 -3.65 11.04 -10.75
CA ALA A 91 -5.09 10.98 -10.48
C ALA A 91 -5.94 11.08 -11.76
N GLN A 92 -5.58 11.97 -12.70
CA GLN A 92 -6.21 12.03 -14.03
C GLN A 92 -6.07 10.72 -14.82
N VAL A 93 -4.89 10.09 -14.78
CA VAL A 93 -4.65 8.81 -15.48
C VAL A 93 -5.45 7.68 -14.84
N LEU A 94 -5.45 7.56 -13.51
CA LEU A 94 -6.20 6.50 -12.81
C LEU A 94 -7.71 6.62 -13.02
N ARG A 95 -8.30 7.80 -12.81
CA ARG A 95 -9.74 8.05 -13.08
C ARG A 95 -10.11 7.69 -14.52
N ARG A 96 -9.24 8.00 -15.49
CA ARG A 96 -9.45 7.65 -16.91
C ARG A 96 -9.34 6.14 -17.17
N ILE A 97 -8.43 5.43 -16.51
CA ILE A 97 -8.34 3.97 -16.62
C ILE A 97 -9.60 3.31 -16.07
N GLN A 98 -10.11 3.77 -14.92
CA GLN A 98 -11.37 3.29 -14.34
C GLN A 98 -12.55 3.56 -15.30
N SER A 99 -12.66 4.77 -15.87
CA SER A 99 -13.71 5.09 -16.86
C SER A 99 -13.61 4.34 -18.20
N LEU A 100 -12.50 3.65 -18.46
CA LEU A 100 -12.28 2.82 -19.65
C LEU A 100 -12.32 1.32 -19.36
N ASN A 101 -12.42 0.92 -18.09
CA ASN A 101 -12.43 -0.48 -17.70
C ASN A 101 -13.77 -1.13 -18.07
N GLN A 102 -13.71 -2.30 -18.70
CA GLN A 102 -14.88 -3.11 -19.07
C GLN A 102 -14.84 -4.51 -18.43
N GLY A 103 -13.96 -4.70 -17.44
CA GLY A 103 -13.72 -5.98 -16.77
C GLY A 103 -12.72 -6.88 -17.52
N PRO A 104 -12.50 -8.12 -17.04
CA PRO A 104 -13.09 -8.72 -15.84
C PRO A 104 -12.45 -8.22 -14.52
N LEU A 105 -11.42 -7.39 -14.58
CA LEU A 105 -10.81 -6.76 -13.40
C LEU A 105 -11.71 -5.68 -12.79
N SER A 106 -11.66 -5.51 -11.47
CA SER A 106 -12.28 -4.36 -10.81
C SER A 106 -11.48 -3.07 -11.03
N ASP A 107 -12.14 -1.93 -10.87
CA ASP A 107 -11.54 -0.60 -11.04
C ASP A 107 -10.38 -0.33 -10.06
N GLU A 108 -10.47 -0.85 -8.83
CA GLU A 108 -9.38 -0.83 -7.85
C GLU A 108 -8.20 -1.71 -8.30
N ALA A 109 -8.47 -2.91 -8.83
CA ALA A 109 -7.42 -3.80 -9.32
C ALA A 109 -6.70 -3.20 -10.54
N ALA A 110 -7.45 -2.60 -11.47
CA ALA A 110 -6.91 -1.89 -12.62
C ALA A 110 -6.11 -0.64 -12.20
N ALA A 111 -6.65 0.21 -11.32
CA ALA A 111 -5.96 1.41 -10.83
C ALA A 111 -4.65 1.05 -10.09
N ARG A 112 -4.66 0.03 -9.23
CA ARG A 112 -3.47 -0.49 -8.55
C ARG A 112 -2.39 -0.95 -9.53
N LEU A 113 -2.75 -1.72 -10.57
CA LEU A 113 -1.80 -2.15 -11.60
C LEU A 113 -1.22 -0.96 -12.37
N PHE A 114 -2.06 0.01 -12.76
CA PHE A 114 -1.59 1.23 -13.43
C PHE A 114 -0.74 2.14 -12.53
N ARG A 115 -0.96 2.15 -11.21
CA ARG A 115 -0.12 2.83 -10.24
C ARG A 115 1.28 2.22 -10.13
N GLU A 116 1.39 0.89 -10.08
CA GLU A 116 2.71 0.23 -10.09
C GLU A 116 3.43 0.44 -11.43
N MET A 117 2.73 0.34 -12.57
CA MET A 117 3.27 0.69 -13.89
C MET A 117 3.69 2.16 -14.00
N MET A 118 3.10 3.06 -13.20
CA MET A 118 3.54 4.45 -13.08
C MET A 118 4.80 4.56 -12.20
N SER A 119 4.82 3.90 -11.04
CA SER A 119 5.96 3.85 -10.11
C SER A 119 7.26 3.39 -10.78
N GLU A 120 7.24 2.23 -11.43
CA GLU A 120 8.41 1.67 -12.12
C GLU A 120 8.93 2.59 -13.22
N CYS A 121 8.04 3.17 -14.04
CA CYS A 121 8.45 4.10 -15.10
C CYS A 121 8.97 5.44 -14.55
N LEU A 122 8.56 5.84 -13.35
CA LEU A 122 9.05 7.05 -12.69
C LEU A 122 10.44 6.82 -12.09
N ALA A 123 10.70 5.63 -11.53
CA ALA A 123 12.00 5.24 -11.02
C ALA A 123 13.09 5.19 -12.11
N LEU A 124 12.70 5.00 -13.39
CA LEU A 124 13.58 5.17 -14.56
C LEU A 124 13.96 6.63 -14.85
N GLU A 125 13.16 7.62 -14.44
CA GLU A 125 13.54 9.04 -14.46
C GLU A 125 14.46 9.33 -13.25
N ARG A 126 13.98 9.03 -12.04
CA ARG A 126 14.74 9.06 -10.79
C ARG A 126 13.95 8.31 -9.70
N PRO A 127 14.57 7.45 -8.86
CA PRO A 127 13.88 6.93 -7.68
C PRO A 127 13.45 8.08 -6.77
N LEU A 128 12.27 7.95 -6.16
CA LEU A 128 11.77 8.89 -5.14
C LEU A 128 12.16 8.41 -3.75
N THR A 129 12.58 9.33 -2.89
CA THR A 129 12.85 9.05 -1.47
C THR A 129 11.67 9.52 -0.62
N VAL A 130 11.05 8.61 0.14
CA VAL A 130 9.80 8.88 0.88
C VAL A 130 9.99 8.60 2.37
N ALA A 131 10.06 9.65 3.18
CA ALA A 131 10.18 9.55 4.64
C ALA A 131 8.82 9.21 5.29
N TYR A 132 8.82 8.37 6.32
CA TYR A 132 7.58 7.97 7.03
C TYR A 132 7.84 7.69 8.51
N LEU A 133 6.77 7.74 9.33
CA LEU A 133 6.85 7.32 10.74
C LEU A 133 7.05 5.80 10.84
N GLY A 134 8.27 5.41 11.20
CA GLY A 134 8.72 4.03 11.36
C GLY A 134 8.25 3.37 12.67
N PRO A 135 8.78 2.18 13.01
CA PRO A 135 9.75 1.39 12.23
C PRO A 135 9.11 0.75 10.98
N GLU A 136 9.82 -0.17 10.33
CA GLU A 136 9.27 -0.99 9.25
C GLU A 136 8.04 -1.81 9.71
N GLY A 137 7.16 -2.15 8.77
CA GLY A 137 5.89 -2.85 9.02
C GLY A 137 4.73 -1.97 9.51
N THR A 138 4.92 -0.67 9.72
CA THR A 138 3.84 0.25 10.13
C THR A 138 2.84 0.54 9.00
N PHE A 139 1.62 0.91 9.38
CA PHE A 139 0.60 1.38 8.45
C PHE A 139 1.02 2.65 7.68
N THR A 140 1.96 3.45 8.22
CA THR A 140 2.56 4.60 7.51
C THR A 140 3.42 4.16 6.33
N GLN A 141 4.19 3.07 6.46
CA GLN A 141 4.93 2.48 5.35
C GLN A 141 3.98 1.96 4.28
N LEU A 142 2.90 1.27 4.68
CA LEU A 142 1.87 0.78 3.77
C LEU A 142 1.14 1.92 3.05
N ALA A 143 0.89 3.06 3.72
CA ALA A 143 0.33 4.25 3.08
C ALA A 143 1.29 4.86 2.05
N ALA A 144 2.60 4.91 2.35
CA ALA A 144 3.62 5.37 1.40
C ALA A 144 3.69 4.48 0.15
N ILE A 145 3.76 3.15 0.32
CA ILE A 145 3.77 2.18 -0.78
C ILE A 145 2.45 2.22 -1.58
N LYS A 146 1.29 2.40 -0.92
CA LYS A 146 -0.02 2.51 -1.60
C LYS A 146 -0.10 3.74 -2.52
N HIS A 147 0.61 4.82 -2.21
CA HIS A 147 0.63 6.06 -2.98
C HIS A 147 1.72 6.07 -4.06
N PHE A 148 2.97 5.79 -3.70
CA PHE A 148 4.11 5.92 -4.61
C PHE A 148 4.45 4.64 -5.38
N GLY A 149 3.81 3.51 -5.07
CA GLY A 149 4.18 2.17 -5.56
C GLY A 149 5.46 1.62 -4.92
N ARG A 150 5.87 0.41 -5.31
CA ARG A 150 7.00 -0.31 -4.70
C ARG A 150 8.38 0.16 -5.16
N ALA A 151 8.50 0.93 -6.24
CA ALA A 151 9.79 1.43 -6.73
C ALA A 151 10.33 2.65 -5.94
N ALA A 152 9.54 3.20 -5.02
CA ALA A 152 9.95 4.31 -4.16
C ALA A 152 10.77 3.84 -2.94
N GLN A 153 11.83 4.57 -2.61
CA GLN A 153 12.72 4.27 -1.50
C GLN A 153 12.14 4.83 -0.20
N CYS A 154 11.42 3.99 0.56
CA CYS A 154 10.83 4.38 1.83
C CYS A 154 11.88 4.45 2.96
N VAL A 155 11.98 5.59 3.65
CA VAL A 155 12.92 5.83 4.77
C VAL A 155 12.16 5.88 6.09
N ALA A 156 12.47 4.95 6.99
CA ALA A 156 11.87 4.90 8.32
C ALA A 156 12.47 5.96 9.25
N CYS A 157 11.62 6.81 9.82
CA CYS A 157 12.01 7.82 10.82
C CYS A 157 11.47 7.44 12.21
N ALA A 158 12.23 7.75 13.26
CA ALA A 158 11.81 7.53 14.65
C ALA A 158 10.69 8.50 15.09
N THR A 159 10.53 9.64 14.40
CA THR A 159 9.49 10.65 14.72
C THR A 159 8.90 11.29 13.47
N ILE A 160 7.68 11.83 13.59
CA ILE A 160 7.03 12.65 12.54
C ILE A 160 7.84 13.94 12.31
N ASP A 161 8.38 14.54 13.38
CA ASP A 161 9.31 15.66 13.31
C ASP A 161 10.52 15.38 12.41
N GLU A 162 11.09 14.18 12.48
CA GLU A 162 12.23 13.77 11.65
C GLU A 162 11.81 13.53 10.20
N SER A 163 10.67 12.87 9.93
CA SER A 163 10.24 12.64 8.54
C SER A 163 9.95 13.94 7.80
N LEU A 164 9.35 14.95 8.45
CA LEU A 164 9.18 16.27 7.85
C LEU A 164 10.53 16.99 7.66
N ARG A 165 11.41 17.00 8.68
CA ARG A 165 12.73 17.68 8.59
C ARG A 165 13.64 17.10 7.50
N LEU A 166 13.61 15.79 7.24
CA LEU A 166 14.36 15.20 6.12
C LEU A 166 13.91 15.76 4.76
N VAL A 167 12.61 16.00 4.59
CA VAL A 167 12.07 16.62 3.37
C VAL A 167 12.38 18.11 3.33
N GLU A 168 12.17 18.85 4.42
CA GLU A 168 12.52 20.28 4.52
C GLU A 168 14.01 20.53 4.20
N ALA A 169 14.89 19.61 4.58
CA ALA A 169 16.32 19.63 4.27
C ALA A 169 16.71 19.05 2.88
N GLY A 170 15.75 18.58 2.08
CA GLY A 170 15.98 18.02 0.74
C GLY A 170 16.67 16.64 0.73
N GLN A 171 16.67 15.92 1.85
CA GLN A 171 17.24 14.56 1.98
C GLN A 171 16.21 13.48 1.63
N ALA A 172 14.91 13.82 1.68
CA ALA A 172 13.82 13.05 1.11
C ALA A 172 12.96 13.96 0.22
N ASP A 173 12.21 13.38 -0.72
CA ASP A 173 11.34 14.13 -1.63
C ASP A 173 9.96 14.39 -1.01
N TYR A 174 9.46 13.42 -0.25
CA TYR A 174 8.12 13.44 0.35
C TYR A 174 8.11 12.85 1.75
N ALA A 175 7.19 13.32 2.59
CA ALA A 175 6.89 12.74 3.89
C ALA A 175 5.43 12.25 3.90
N VAL A 176 5.21 11.03 4.36
CA VAL A 176 3.87 10.48 4.60
C VAL A 176 3.58 10.50 6.09
N ALA A 177 2.60 11.30 6.49
CA ALA A 177 2.25 11.52 7.89
C ALA A 177 0.75 11.26 8.14
N PRO A 178 0.37 10.44 9.14
CA PRO A 178 -1.03 10.25 9.49
C PRO A 178 -1.58 11.54 10.10
N ILE A 179 -2.78 11.96 9.70
CA ILE A 179 -3.46 13.13 10.28
C ILE A 179 -4.69 12.75 11.12
N GLU A 180 -5.30 11.60 10.84
CA GLU A 180 -6.63 11.25 11.32
C GLU A 180 -6.88 9.75 11.23
N ASN A 181 -7.51 9.18 12.26
CA ASN A 181 -8.03 7.83 12.28
C ASN A 181 -9.52 7.88 12.68
N SER A 182 -10.36 7.06 12.05
CA SER A 182 -11.81 7.06 12.28
C SER A 182 -12.24 6.68 13.70
N THR A 183 -11.37 5.99 14.46
CA THR A 183 -11.66 5.48 15.81
C THR A 183 -11.03 6.35 16.90
N GLU A 184 -9.77 6.79 16.74
CA GLU A 184 -9.07 7.61 17.73
C GLU A 184 -9.17 9.14 17.47
N GLY A 185 -9.65 9.55 16.30
CA GLY A 185 -9.62 10.94 15.86
C GLY A 185 -8.24 11.39 15.34
N SER A 186 -7.91 12.67 15.55
CA SER A 186 -6.76 13.31 14.88
C SER A 186 -5.40 13.12 15.55
N VAL A 187 -4.39 12.90 14.72
CA VAL A 187 -2.99 12.76 15.12
C VAL A 187 -2.41 14.14 15.46
N GLY A 188 -2.57 14.52 16.72
CA GLY A 188 -2.23 15.85 17.21
C GLY A 188 -0.80 16.32 16.92
N ARG A 189 0.20 15.41 16.88
CA ARG A 189 1.58 15.82 16.55
C ARG A 189 1.72 16.26 15.10
N THR A 190 1.08 15.59 14.15
CA THR A 190 1.07 16.01 12.74
C THR A 190 0.38 17.36 12.60
N LEU A 191 -0.77 17.56 13.26
CA LEU A 191 -1.50 18.83 13.22
C LEU A 191 -0.68 19.99 13.82
N ASP A 192 0.00 19.79 14.96
CA ASP A 192 0.92 20.77 15.55
C ASP A 192 2.08 21.13 14.58
N LEU A 193 2.64 20.15 13.85
CA LEU A 193 3.73 20.37 12.88
C LEU A 193 3.27 21.06 11.60
N LEU A 194 2.05 20.78 11.12
CA LEU A 194 1.47 21.42 9.93
C LEU A 194 1.33 22.94 10.10
N VAL A 195 1.23 23.47 11.32
CA VAL A 195 1.26 24.92 11.58
C VAL A 195 2.60 25.53 11.15
N GLY A 196 3.73 24.91 11.53
CA GLY A 196 5.07 25.46 11.38
C GLY A 196 5.80 25.12 10.07
N THR A 197 5.58 23.94 9.49
CA THR A 197 6.35 23.45 8.33
C THR A 197 6.24 24.33 7.08
N SER A 198 7.29 24.38 6.26
CA SER A 198 7.25 25.01 4.93
C SER A 198 6.67 24.10 3.83
N LEU A 199 6.52 22.81 4.11
CA LEU A 199 6.02 21.81 3.15
C LEU A 199 4.53 22.01 2.82
N GLN A 200 4.17 21.57 1.63
CA GLN A 200 2.80 21.59 1.12
C GLN A 200 2.24 20.17 1.00
N ALA A 201 0.95 19.99 1.32
CA ALA A 201 0.23 18.76 1.03
C ALA A 201 -0.05 18.68 -0.48
N CYS A 202 0.50 17.64 -1.12
CA CYS A 202 0.38 17.38 -2.55
C CYS A 202 -0.41 16.10 -2.88
N GLY A 203 -0.77 15.31 -1.85
CA GLY A 203 -1.64 14.14 -1.96
C GLY A 203 -2.24 13.74 -0.61
N GLU A 204 -3.28 12.92 -0.64
CA GLU A 204 -3.78 12.18 0.53
C GLU A 204 -3.84 10.68 0.25
N VAL A 205 -3.81 9.88 1.32
CA VAL A 205 -3.99 8.42 1.27
C VAL A 205 -5.00 8.03 2.32
N GLN A 206 -6.01 7.25 1.93
CA GLN A 206 -6.92 6.59 2.87
C GLN A 206 -6.63 5.09 2.90
N LEU A 207 -6.45 4.53 4.09
CA LEU A 207 -6.03 3.15 4.31
C LEU A 207 -6.89 2.51 5.42
N ARG A 208 -7.58 1.41 5.08
CA ARG A 208 -8.26 0.58 6.07
C ARG A 208 -7.22 -0.18 6.90
N ILE A 209 -7.45 -0.23 8.20
CA ILE A 209 -6.52 -0.72 9.22
C ILE A 209 -6.96 -2.12 9.61
N HIS A 210 -6.52 -3.10 8.81
CA HIS A 210 -6.67 -4.51 9.15
C HIS A 210 -5.52 -4.94 10.04
N HIS A 211 -5.87 -5.50 11.20
CA HIS A 211 -4.95 -6.07 12.18
C HIS A 211 -4.92 -7.59 11.98
N HIS A 212 -3.72 -8.18 11.96
CA HIS A 212 -3.54 -9.62 11.81
C HIS A 212 -2.71 -10.14 12.99
N LEU A 213 -3.04 -11.34 13.48
CA LEU A 213 -2.20 -12.06 14.43
C LEU A 213 -1.08 -12.78 13.68
N LEU A 214 0.15 -12.34 13.89
CA LEU A 214 1.35 -12.82 13.21
C LEU A 214 2.27 -13.54 14.19
N CYS A 215 2.75 -14.73 13.86
CA CYS A 215 3.66 -15.50 14.72
C CYS A 215 4.71 -16.25 13.87
N ARG A 216 5.87 -16.60 14.44
CA ARG A 216 6.92 -17.31 13.70
C ARG A 216 6.57 -18.78 13.38
N HIS A 217 5.59 -19.34 14.08
CA HIS A 217 5.03 -20.67 13.83
C HIS A 217 3.50 -20.64 13.85
N THR A 218 2.87 -21.53 13.08
CA THR A 218 1.41 -21.70 13.03
C THR A 218 0.83 -22.51 14.20
N ASP A 219 1.67 -23.06 15.07
CA ASP A 219 1.27 -23.84 16.24
C ASP A 219 0.86 -22.91 17.40
N PHE A 220 -0.42 -22.53 17.39
CA PHE A 220 -1.04 -21.65 18.38
C PHE A 220 -0.96 -22.16 19.83
N SER A 221 -0.63 -23.45 20.05
CA SER A 221 -0.48 -24.02 21.41
C SER A 221 0.80 -23.56 22.14
N ARG A 222 1.74 -22.94 21.43
CA ARG A 222 3.04 -22.47 21.96
C ARG A 222 3.07 -20.99 22.33
N VAL A 223 1.98 -20.26 22.13
CA VAL A 223 1.95 -18.80 22.28
C VAL A 223 1.86 -18.45 23.76
N GLU A 224 2.88 -17.78 24.29
CA GLU A 224 2.94 -17.30 25.68
C GLU A 224 2.70 -15.79 25.80
N VAL A 225 2.90 -15.05 24.70
CA VAL A 225 2.79 -13.60 24.66
C VAL A 225 2.30 -13.08 23.30
N VAL A 226 1.43 -12.07 23.34
CA VAL A 226 1.03 -11.25 22.19
C VAL A 226 1.49 -9.82 22.42
N TYR A 227 2.36 -9.32 21.54
CA TYR A 227 2.81 -7.94 21.51
C TYR A 227 1.94 -7.11 20.55
N ALA A 228 1.63 -5.86 20.91
CA ALA A 228 1.14 -4.84 19.97
C ALA A 228 1.30 -3.43 20.56
N HIS A 229 1.00 -2.38 19.80
CA HIS A 229 0.74 -1.08 20.40
C HIS A 229 -0.53 -1.14 21.29
N ALA A 230 -0.59 -0.37 22.37
CA ALA A 230 -1.74 -0.33 23.30
C ALA A 230 -3.08 -0.16 22.57
N GLN A 231 -3.11 0.71 21.57
CA GLN A 231 -4.28 0.94 20.70
C GLN A 231 -4.70 -0.32 19.93
N ALA A 232 -3.76 -1.10 19.38
CA ALA A 232 -4.07 -2.31 18.64
C ALA A 232 -4.55 -3.45 19.56
N LEU A 233 -4.04 -3.53 20.79
CA LEU A 233 -4.62 -4.39 21.83
C LEU A 233 -6.06 -3.97 22.18
N ALA A 234 -6.35 -2.67 22.20
CA ALA A 234 -7.66 -2.13 22.50
C ALA A 234 -8.67 -2.29 21.34
N GLN A 235 -8.20 -2.25 20.09
CA GLN A 235 -9.00 -2.40 18.86
C GLN A 235 -9.24 -3.85 18.42
N CYS A 236 -8.77 -4.86 19.16
CA CYS A 236 -8.97 -6.29 18.86
C CYS A 236 -9.53 -7.09 20.05
N GLN A 237 -10.12 -6.43 21.05
CA GLN A 237 -10.46 -7.04 22.33
C GLN A 237 -11.46 -8.19 22.21
N ASN A 238 -12.46 -8.12 21.34
CA ASN A 238 -13.43 -9.22 21.19
C ASN A 238 -12.78 -10.46 20.61
N TRP A 239 -11.86 -10.32 19.65
CA TRP A 239 -11.13 -11.46 19.12
C TRP A 239 -10.19 -12.05 20.19
N LEU A 240 -9.38 -11.20 20.82
CA LEU A 240 -8.42 -11.60 21.85
C LEU A 240 -9.09 -12.30 23.03
N ASN A 241 -10.25 -11.81 23.50
CA ASN A 241 -11.02 -12.40 24.60
C ASN A 241 -11.76 -13.69 24.22
N ARG A 242 -11.98 -13.97 22.92
CA ARG A 242 -12.67 -15.18 22.44
C ARG A 242 -11.72 -16.27 21.96
N ARG A 243 -10.45 -15.95 21.70
CA ARG A 243 -9.51 -16.85 20.99
C ARG A 243 -8.18 -17.08 21.71
N LEU A 244 -7.64 -16.15 22.49
CA LEU A 244 -6.43 -16.41 23.28
C LEU A 244 -6.77 -17.23 24.53
N PRO A 245 -5.98 -18.28 24.85
CA PRO A 245 -6.01 -18.91 26.17
C PRO A 245 -5.67 -17.93 27.31
N ASP A 246 -6.21 -18.16 28.50
CA ASP A 246 -6.04 -17.26 29.67
C ASP A 246 -4.58 -17.10 30.13
N HIS A 247 -3.69 -18.03 29.77
CA HIS A 247 -2.27 -17.95 30.10
C HIS A 247 -1.47 -17.02 29.18
N VAL A 248 -2.03 -16.59 28.04
CA VAL A 248 -1.30 -15.79 27.04
C VAL A 248 -1.30 -14.31 27.43
N ARG A 249 -0.11 -13.79 27.72
CA ARG A 249 0.07 -12.41 28.18
C ARG A 249 -0.09 -11.43 27.02
N ARG A 250 -0.80 -10.32 27.24
CA ARG A 250 -0.91 -9.22 26.28
C ARG A 250 0.02 -8.10 26.72
N VAL A 251 0.99 -7.72 25.89
CA VAL A 251 2.05 -6.78 26.26
C VAL A 251 2.07 -5.60 25.29
N SER A 252 1.89 -4.39 25.82
CA SER A 252 2.01 -3.17 25.03
C SER A 252 3.47 -2.84 24.73
N VAL A 253 3.76 -2.51 23.47
CA VAL A 253 5.05 -2.00 22.99
C VAL A 253 4.87 -0.68 22.24
N SER A 254 5.96 -0.08 21.76
CA SER A 254 5.96 1.25 21.14
C SER A 254 5.22 1.34 19.81
N SER A 255 5.14 0.24 19.04
CA SER A 255 4.44 0.21 17.75
C SER A 255 4.11 -1.23 17.32
N ASN A 256 3.20 -1.39 16.35
CA ASN A 256 2.91 -2.71 15.76
C ASN A 256 4.08 -3.25 14.91
N GLY A 257 4.95 -2.38 14.36
CA GLY A 257 6.17 -2.81 13.68
C GLY A 257 7.20 -3.40 14.66
N GLU A 258 7.40 -2.74 15.80
CA GLU A 258 8.22 -3.26 16.91
C GLU A 258 7.66 -4.58 17.47
N ALA A 259 6.33 -4.71 17.57
CA ALA A 259 5.70 -5.97 17.96
C ALA A 259 6.05 -7.11 16.99
N ALA A 260 5.98 -6.87 15.68
CA ALA A 260 6.33 -7.86 14.66
C ALA A 260 7.84 -8.19 14.67
N ARG A 261 8.72 -7.21 14.91
CA ARG A 261 10.16 -7.45 15.14
C ARG A 261 10.37 -8.43 16.30
N LEU A 262 9.78 -8.14 17.46
CA LEU A 262 9.89 -8.98 18.66
C LEU A 262 9.31 -10.41 18.45
N ALA A 263 8.21 -10.54 17.71
CA ALA A 263 7.63 -11.84 17.35
C ALA A 263 8.46 -12.64 16.32
N SER A 264 9.37 -11.99 15.57
CA SER A 264 10.32 -12.69 14.68
C SER A 264 11.54 -13.25 15.43
N GLU A 265 11.81 -12.73 16.63
CA GLU A 265 12.95 -13.07 17.48
C GLU A 265 12.63 -14.15 18.53
N CYS A 266 11.35 -14.53 18.70
CA CYS A 266 10.90 -15.47 19.73
C CYS A 266 9.80 -16.43 19.26
N ASP A 267 10.03 -17.74 19.40
CA ASP A 267 9.12 -18.80 18.93
C ASP A 267 7.79 -18.92 19.71
N THR A 268 7.73 -18.39 20.94
CA THR A 268 6.51 -18.36 21.77
C THR A 268 5.77 -17.01 21.72
N ALA A 269 6.22 -16.09 20.85
CA ALA A 269 5.66 -14.76 20.69
C ALA A 269 4.82 -14.62 19.42
N CYS A 270 3.75 -13.83 19.53
CA CYS A 270 2.98 -13.30 18.41
C CYS A 270 2.92 -11.78 18.46
N ALA A 271 2.58 -11.17 17.33
CA ALA A 271 2.34 -9.74 17.17
C ALA A 271 0.92 -9.50 16.62
N ILE A 272 0.33 -8.36 16.97
CA ILE A 272 -0.78 -7.77 16.17
C ILE A 272 -0.17 -6.69 15.29
N ALA A 273 -0.19 -6.88 13.98
CA ALA A 273 0.40 -5.94 13.03
C ALA A 273 -0.25 -6.00 11.62
N SER A 274 0.26 -5.18 10.70
CA SER A 274 -0.17 -5.14 9.30
C SER A 274 0.31 -6.37 8.52
N GLN A 275 -0.36 -6.72 7.42
CA GLN A 275 0.12 -7.77 6.51
C GLN A 275 1.53 -7.46 5.94
N THR A 276 1.88 -6.18 5.77
CA THR A 276 3.24 -5.75 5.36
C THR A 276 4.31 -6.17 6.39
N ALA A 277 3.99 -6.13 7.69
CA ALA A 277 4.88 -6.59 8.74
C ALA A 277 5.11 -8.11 8.66
N ALA A 278 4.11 -8.89 8.22
CA ALA A 278 4.26 -10.33 7.99
C ALA A 278 5.28 -10.64 6.89
N GLU A 279 5.23 -9.87 5.79
CA GLU A 279 6.17 -9.98 4.66
C GLU A 279 7.60 -9.61 5.07
N ILE A 280 7.78 -8.48 5.76
CA ILE A 280 9.09 -7.96 6.18
C ILE A 280 9.75 -8.88 7.23
N TYR A 281 9.02 -9.20 8.31
CA TYR A 281 9.54 -9.99 9.43
C TYR A 281 9.37 -11.51 9.24
N ARG A 282 8.90 -11.95 8.07
CA ARG A 282 8.70 -13.36 7.67
C ARG A 282 7.84 -14.16 8.65
N LEU A 283 6.77 -13.53 9.15
CA LEU A 283 5.83 -14.15 10.09
C LEU A 283 4.68 -14.83 9.34
N HIS A 284 4.16 -15.91 9.92
CA HIS A 284 2.93 -16.53 9.45
C HIS A 284 1.72 -15.76 10.00
N ASN A 285 0.70 -15.56 9.17
CA ASN A 285 -0.58 -14.99 9.56
C ASN A 285 -1.48 -16.12 10.08
N LEU A 286 -1.76 -16.15 11.40
CA LEU A 286 -2.58 -17.17 12.05
C LEU A 286 -4.06 -16.79 12.09
N ALA A 287 -4.36 -15.49 12.11
CA ALA A 287 -5.70 -14.96 12.03
C ALA A 287 -5.66 -13.57 11.40
N ALA A 288 -6.38 -13.41 10.29
CA ALA A 288 -6.49 -12.13 9.60
C ALA A 288 -7.76 -11.38 10.04
N ASN A 289 -7.69 -10.05 9.98
CA ASN A 289 -8.79 -9.12 10.23
C ASN A 289 -9.41 -9.36 11.63
N ILE A 290 -8.56 -9.22 12.66
CA ILE A 290 -8.91 -9.46 14.06
C ILE A 290 -9.36 -8.20 14.81
N GLU A 291 -9.42 -7.07 14.11
CA GLU A 291 -10.03 -5.83 14.59
C GLU A 291 -11.52 -6.01 14.97
N ASP A 292 -11.95 -5.24 15.97
CA ASP A 292 -13.33 -5.20 16.44
C ASP A 292 -14.26 -4.44 15.47
N GLU A 293 -13.70 -3.50 14.69
CA GLU A 293 -14.42 -2.60 13.76
C GLU A 293 -13.77 -2.64 12.37
N SER A 294 -14.45 -3.24 11.37
CA SER A 294 -13.91 -3.50 10.02
C SER A 294 -13.58 -2.25 9.19
N ASP A 295 -14.23 -1.13 9.53
CA ASP A 295 -14.25 0.08 8.71
C ASP A 295 -13.21 1.12 9.21
N ASN A 296 -12.45 0.76 10.25
CA ASN A 296 -11.33 1.51 10.82
C ASN A 296 -10.37 1.99 9.72
N THR A 297 -10.34 3.31 9.50
CA THR A 297 -9.62 3.93 8.39
C THR A 297 -8.73 5.07 8.91
N THR A 298 -7.44 5.03 8.53
CA THR A 298 -6.50 6.13 8.77
C THR A 298 -6.26 6.90 7.49
N ARG A 299 -6.32 8.23 7.60
CA ARG A 299 -6.01 9.19 6.55
C ARG A 299 -4.63 9.80 6.79
N PHE A 300 -3.83 9.81 5.74
CA PHE A 300 -2.47 10.33 5.70
C PHE A 300 -2.39 11.48 4.70
N LEU A 301 -1.55 12.48 4.97
CA LEU A 301 -1.14 13.47 3.98
C LEU A 301 0.24 13.13 3.43
N VAL A 302 0.44 13.48 2.18
CA VAL A 302 1.71 13.40 1.44
C VAL A 302 2.24 14.83 1.32
N LEU A 303 3.31 15.12 2.06
CA LEU A 303 3.91 16.45 2.18
C LEU A 303 5.19 16.54 1.33
N GLY A 304 5.39 17.65 0.63
CA GLY A 304 6.60 17.91 -0.17
C GLY A 304 6.75 19.41 -0.49
N HIS A 305 7.78 19.78 -1.24
CA HIS A 305 8.05 21.19 -1.59
C HIS A 305 7.13 21.77 -2.68
N GLN A 306 6.27 20.94 -3.29
CA GLN A 306 5.58 21.28 -4.53
C GLN A 306 4.09 21.57 -4.35
N ALA A 307 3.63 22.67 -4.97
CA ALA A 307 2.21 22.88 -5.26
C ALA A 307 1.77 21.99 -6.44
N THR A 308 0.58 21.41 -6.34
CA THR A 308 -0.06 20.72 -7.47
C THR A 308 -0.70 21.72 -8.44
N LEU A 309 -1.13 21.20 -9.60
CA LEU A 309 -2.13 21.84 -10.45
C LEU A 309 -3.50 21.19 -10.22
N GLN A 310 -4.56 21.77 -10.76
CA GLN A 310 -5.93 21.23 -10.67
C GLN A 310 -6.04 19.85 -11.33
N SER A 311 -6.54 18.85 -10.60
CA SER A 311 -6.96 17.55 -11.14
C SER A 311 -8.44 17.50 -11.50
N GLY A 312 -9.23 18.51 -11.10
CA GLY A 312 -10.66 18.62 -11.35
C GLY A 312 -11.55 17.97 -10.27
N HIS A 313 -10.96 17.13 -9.42
CA HIS A 313 -11.56 16.67 -8.16
C HIS A 313 -10.47 16.76 -7.09
N ASP A 314 -10.39 17.94 -6.50
CA ASP A 314 -9.33 18.37 -5.60
C ASP A 314 -9.90 18.73 -4.22
N LYS A 315 -9.04 18.66 -3.20
CA LYS A 315 -9.30 19.06 -1.82
C LYS A 315 -8.24 20.08 -1.42
N THR A 316 -8.60 21.06 -0.60
CA THR A 316 -7.66 22.02 -0.05
C THR A 316 -7.69 21.99 1.47
N SER A 317 -6.54 21.73 2.10
CA SER A 317 -6.38 21.76 3.55
C SER A 317 -5.95 23.15 4.03
N LEU A 318 -6.60 23.64 5.08
CA LEU A 318 -6.43 24.98 5.66
C LEU A 318 -6.20 24.90 7.17
N ILE A 319 -5.40 25.82 7.70
CA ILE A 319 -5.36 26.16 9.13
C ILE A 319 -5.76 27.63 9.27
N VAL A 320 -6.78 27.91 10.08
CA VAL A 320 -7.30 29.26 10.33
C VAL A 320 -7.21 29.58 11.82
N GLY A 321 -6.50 30.65 12.17
CA GLY A 321 -6.34 31.12 13.55
C GLY A 321 -7.34 32.22 13.90
N ALA A 322 -8.08 32.03 15.00
CA ALA A 322 -9.11 32.98 15.41
C ALA A 322 -9.28 33.08 16.94
N PRO A 323 -9.67 34.26 17.48
CA PRO A 323 -9.80 34.47 18.91
C PRO A 323 -11.08 33.84 19.48
N ASN A 324 -10.98 33.32 20.71
CA ASN A 324 -12.13 32.75 21.43
C ASN A 324 -13.15 33.83 21.84
N LYS A 325 -14.06 34.16 20.94
CA LYS A 325 -15.12 35.17 21.11
C LYS A 325 -16.43 34.68 20.50
N ALA A 326 -17.55 35.14 21.06
CA ALA A 326 -18.87 34.81 20.54
C ALA A 326 -19.02 35.23 19.07
N GLY A 327 -19.58 34.35 18.24
CA GLY A 327 -19.78 34.59 16.80
C GLY A 327 -18.55 34.39 15.91
N THR A 328 -17.34 34.18 16.46
CA THR A 328 -16.12 33.93 15.65
C THR A 328 -16.34 32.78 14.66
N LEU A 329 -16.82 31.63 15.13
CA LEU A 329 -17.03 30.42 14.31
C LEU A 329 -17.94 30.66 13.09
N ASN A 330 -19.01 31.44 13.26
CA ASN A 330 -19.92 31.78 12.16
C ASN A 330 -19.19 32.64 11.11
N ARG A 331 -18.44 33.66 11.54
CA ARG A 331 -17.64 34.52 10.64
C ARG A 331 -16.56 33.78 9.85
N LEU A 332 -16.07 32.64 10.37
CA LEU A 332 -15.14 31.75 9.67
C LEU A 332 -15.83 30.92 8.58
N ILE A 333 -17.01 30.37 8.87
CA ILE A 333 -17.69 29.45 7.95
C ILE A 333 -18.50 30.20 6.88
N GLU A 334 -19.00 31.40 7.20
CA GLU A 334 -19.84 32.20 6.30
C GLU A 334 -19.26 32.38 4.87
N PRO A 335 -17.98 32.73 4.64
CA PRO A 335 -17.44 32.87 3.29
C PRO A 335 -17.47 31.56 2.47
N LEU A 336 -17.23 30.42 3.10
CA LEU A 336 -17.28 29.10 2.46
C LEU A 336 -18.72 28.75 2.07
N THR A 337 -19.67 28.97 2.99
CA THR A 337 -21.10 28.77 2.73
C THR A 337 -21.61 29.69 1.62
N GLN A 338 -21.23 30.97 1.62
CA GLN A 338 -21.63 31.94 0.59
C GLN A 338 -21.06 31.60 -0.80
N ALA A 339 -19.85 31.04 -0.87
CA ALA A 339 -19.26 30.53 -2.11
C ALA A 339 -19.84 29.17 -2.57
N GLY A 340 -20.64 28.50 -1.73
CA GLY A 340 -21.17 27.16 -1.98
C GLY A 340 -20.10 26.06 -1.90
N ILE A 341 -19.10 26.23 -1.05
CA ILE A 341 -17.97 25.31 -0.88
C ILE A 341 -18.27 24.30 0.22
N SER A 342 -18.16 23.01 -0.10
CA SER A 342 -18.31 21.90 0.84
C SER A 342 -17.08 21.79 1.76
N MET A 343 -17.31 21.40 3.02
CA MET A 343 -16.28 21.12 4.02
C MET A 343 -16.30 19.63 4.37
N SER A 344 -15.17 18.95 4.15
CA SER A 344 -14.99 17.52 4.48
C SER A 344 -14.34 17.27 5.84
N LYS A 345 -13.74 18.30 6.47
CA LYS A 345 -13.25 18.27 7.85
C LYS A 345 -13.38 19.64 8.51
N PHE A 346 -13.69 19.65 9.80
CA PHE A 346 -13.61 20.84 10.66
C PHE A 346 -13.25 20.44 12.11
N GLU A 347 -12.02 20.74 12.55
CA GLU A 347 -11.54 20.46 13.92
C GLU A 347 -10.97 21.73 14.56
N SER A 348 -11.27 21.97 15.85
CA SER A 348 -10.66 23.06 16.62
C SER A 348 -9.64 22.54 17.64
N ARG A 349 -8.50 23.24 17.75
CA ARG A 349 -7.45 22.96 18.74
C ARG A 349 -7.00 24.27 19.42
N PRO A 350 -6.69 24.28 20.72
CA PRO A 350 -6.16 25.47 21.37
C PRO A 350 -4.78 25.82 20.81
N SER A 351 -4.51 27.11 20.58
CA SER A 351 -3.20 27.59 20.16
C SER A 351 -2.14 27.33 21.23
N ARG A 352 -0.91 27.00 20.80
CA ARG A 352 0.25 26.83 21.68
C ARG A 352 1.11 28.09 21.81
N THR A 353 0.82 29.13 21.00
CA THR A 353 1.60 30.37 20.89
C THR A 353 0.84 31.62 21.31
N GLY A 354 -0.49 31.56 21.39
CA GLY A 354 -1.36 32.70 21.76
C GLY A 354 -2.35 32.33 22.87
N LEU A 355 -2.42 33.16 23.91
CA LEU A 355 -3.41 33.03 24.98
C LEU A 355 -4.83 33.29 24.42
N TRP A 356 -5.73 32.31 24.57
CA TRP A 356 -7.14 32.37 24.16
C TRP A 356 -7.42 32.39 22.64
N GLU A 357 -6.46 31.93 21.83
CA GLU A 357 -6.65 31.70 20.39
C GLU A 357 -6.88 30.21 20.09
N TYR A 358 -7.68 29.92 19.06
CA TYR A 358 -7.91 28.58 18.53
C TYR A 358 -7.42 28.48 17.09
N LEU A 359 -6.86 27.33 16.75
CA LEU A 359 -6.54 26.93 15.39
C LEU A 359 -7.63 25.98 14.90
N PHE A 360 -8.21 26.31 13.76
CA PHE A 360 -9.23 25.51 13.07
C PHE A 360 -8.60 24.83 11.86
N PHE A 361 -8.62 23.50 11.86
CA PHE A 361 -8.14 22.66 10.77
C PHE A 361 -9.35 22.30 9.90
N ILE A 362 -9.34 22.78 8.66
CA ILE A 362 -10.49 22.73 7.74
C ILE A 362 -10.04 22.10 6.43
N ASP A 363 -10.78 21.11 5.95
CA ASP A 363 -10.59 20.57 4.59
C ASP A 363 -11.79 20.96 3.73
N ILE A 364 -11.55 21.67 2.64
CA ILE A 364 -12.59 22.11 1.70
C ILE A 364 -12.48 21.38 0.36
N GLU A 365 -13.61 21.23 -0.33
CA GLU A 365 -13.62 20.76 -1.73
C GLU A 365 -13.23 21.89 -2.69
N GLY A 366 -12.46 21.55 -3.73
CA GLY A 366 -11.89 22.49 -4.69
C GLY A 366 -10.40 22.79 -4.45
N HIS A 367 -9.80 23.49 -5.41
CA HIS A 367 -8.38 23.84 -5.47
C HIS A 367 -8.18 25.34 -5.21
N VAL A 368 -7.02 25.76 -4.68
CA VAL A 368 -6.60 27.16 -4.46
C VAL A 368 -6.45 28.00 -5.75
N ARG A 369 -6.87 27.45 -6.89
CA ARG A 369 -6.88 28.09 -8.22
C ARG A 369 -8.29 28.21 -8.80
N ASP A 370 -9.31 27.71 -8.10
CA ASP A 370 -10.70 27.87 -8.48
C ASP A 370 -11.19 29.24 -7.98
N GLU A 371 -11.83 30.03 -8.85
CA GLU A 371 -12.23 31.42 -8.56
C GLU A 371 -13.05 31.54 -7.26
N LYS A 372 -13.97 30.59 -7.03
CA LYS A 372 -14.77 30.49 -5.81
C LYS A 372 -13.93 30.29 -4.55
N VAL A 373 -12.93 29.41 -4.62
CA VAL A 373 -12.04 29.08 -3.50
C VAL A 373 -11.12 30.26 -3.20
N GLN A 374 -10.62 30.95 -4.24
CA GLN A 374 -9.83 32.17 -4.06
C GLN A 374 -10.64 33.28 -3.38
N ALA A 375 -11.84 33.60 -3.88
CA ALA A 375 -12.72 34.60 -3.27
C ALA A 375 -13.06 34.28 -1.81
N ALA A 376 -13.33 33.01 -1.48
CA ALA A 376 -13.58 32.60 -0.09
C ALA A 376 -12.33 32.67 0.81
N LEU A 377 -11.14 32.37 0.27
CA LEU A 377 -9.86 32.49 0.99
C LEU A 377 -9.46 33.93 1.25
N ASP A 378 -9.73 34.85 0.32
CA ASP A 378 -9.47 36.27 0.51
C ASP A 378 -10.44 36.89 1.52
N ALA A 379 -11.72 36.57 1.44
CA ALA A 379 -12.69 36.92 2.48
C ALA A 379 -12.33 36.33 3.87
N LEU A 380 -11.74 35.12 3.92
CA LEU A 380 -11.19 34.56 5.17
C LEU A 380 -9.99 35.34 5.71
N ARG A 381 -9.07 35.79 4.83
CA ARG A 381 -7.89 36.60 5.19
C ARG A 381 -8.27 37.96 5.76
N GLU A 382 -9.30 38.61 5.22
CA GLU A 382 -9.83 39.88 5.75
C GLU A 382 -10.45 39.74 7.16
N ARG A 383 -10.93 38.54 7.51
CA ARG A 383 -11.72 38.28 8.72
C ARG A 383 -10.93 37.68 9.89
N THR A 384 -9.67 37.30 9.68
CA THR A 384 -8.91 36.46 10.62
C THR A 384 -7.45 36.90 10.76
N ALA A 385 -6.81 36.52 11.88
CA ALA A 385 -5.41 36.89 12.14
C ALA A 385 -4.40 35.98 11.42
N PHE A 386 -4.84 34.78 11.00
CA PHE A 386 -3.96 33.78 10.40
C PHE A 386 -4.76 32.86 9.47
N VAL A 387 -4.36 32.77 8.20
CA VAL A 387 -4.83 31.74 7.24
C VAL A 387 -3.62 31.11 6.59
N LYS A 388 -3.38 29.83 6.85
CA LYS A 388 -2.37 29.02 6.16
C LYS A 388 -3.05 28.01 5.26
N VAL A 389 -2.78 28.08 3.96
CA VAL A 389 -3.08 26.97 3.04
C VAL A 389 -1.98 25.92 3.24
N ILE A 390 -2.36 24.72 3.65
CA ILE A 390 -1.44 23.58 3.79
C ILE A 390 -1.19 22.94 2.42
N GLY A 391 -2.18 22.95 1.54
CA GLY A 391 -2.02 22.54 0.15
C GLY A 391 -3.36 22.27 -0.50
N SER A 392 -3.38 22.36 -1.83
CA SER A 392 -4.41 21.72 -2.65
C SER A 392 -3.84 20.43 -3.22
N TYR A 393 -4.65 19.39 -3.33
CA TYR A 393 -4.24 18.09 -3.81
C TYR A 393 -5.42 17.27 -4.35
N PRO A 394 -5.19 16.26 -5.21
CA PRO A 394 -6.26 15.41 -5.70
C PRO A 394 -6.93 14.61 -4.57
N VAL A 395 -8.26 14.49 -4.61
CA VAL A 395 -8.97 13.54 -3.76
C VAL A 395 -8.51 12.12 -4.08
N SER A 396 -8.26 11.31 -3.04
CA SER A 396 -7.78 9.93 -3.14
C SER A 396 -8.59 9.11 -4.14
N VAL A 397 -7.95 8.71 -5.25
CA VAL A 397 -8.51 7.73 -6.19
C VAL A 397 -8.19 6.35 -5.63
N TYR A 398 -9.23 5.56 -5.35
CA TYR A 398 -9.11 4.19 -4.84
C TYR A 398 -8.40 3.31 -5.89
#